data_AF-A0A0P9REV1-F1
#
_entry.id   AF-A0A0P9REV1-F1
#
_cell.length_a   1.000
_cell.length_b   1.000
_cell.length_c   1.000
_cell.angle_alpha   90.00
_cell.angle_beta   90.00
_cell.angle_gamma   90.00
#
_symmetry.space_group_name_H-M   'P 1'
#
loop_
_entity.id
_entity.type
_entity.pdbx_description
1 polymer ?
#
loop_
_entity_poly.entity_id
_entity_poly.type
_entity_poly.pdbx_seq_one_letter_code
_entity_poly.pdbx_strand_id
1 'polypeptide(L)'
;MTFSESGPVPSQGNVAQQIFWYTAFTADMTKPGLPVMNADGTPKWRMAPSPKGPYWKEGMKLGYQDVGSWTFLKSSDEKKRLAAWLYAQFVTSKSVSLKKTIVGLTPIRESDINSKEMTALAPKLGGLVEFYRSPARVQWSPTGTNVPDYPKLAQLWWSHVAEAVTGEKTAQEALNGLAKDQDAIMTRIERSKVQEASKCAPKMNPETSAEEWYEGVDK
;
A
#
# COMPACT_ATOMS: atom_id res chain seq x y z
N MET A 1 -19.33 -4.97 -4.18
CA MET A 1 -18.27 -5.79 -3.57
C MET A 1 -17.47 -4.91 -2.64
N THR A 2 -17.39 -5.25 -1.35
CA THR A 2 -16.57 -4.57 -0.35
C THR A 2 -15.16 -5.18 -0.30
N PHE A 3 -14.24 -4.55 0.44
CA PHE A 3 -12.88 -5.07 0.65
C PHE A 3 -12.86 -6.52 1.18
N SER A 4 -13.69 -6.81 2.19
CA SER A 4 -13.76 -8.15 2.79
C SER A 4 -14.41 -9.18 1.87
N GLU A 5 -15.24 -8.73 0.92
CA GLU A 5 -15.84 -9.61 -0.08
C GLU A 5 -14.86 -9.94 -1.22
N SER A 6 -13.99 -8.99 -1.61
CA SER A 6 -13.05 -9.18 -2.72
C SER A 6 -11.78 -9.93 -2.33
N GLY A 7 -11.30 -9.76 -1.09
CA GLY A 7 -10.05 -10.37 -0.60
C GLY A 7 -9.97 -11.90 -0.76
N PRO A 8 -11.02 -12.67 -0.39
CA PRO A 8 -11.01 -14.13 -0.51
C PRO A 8 -11.21 -14.67 -1.94
N VAL A 9 -11.70 -13.87 -2.88
CA VAL A 9 -12.09 -14.31 -4.24
C VAL A 9 -11.00 -15.10 -4.96
N PRO A 10 -9.72 -14.70 -4.95
CA PRO A 10 -8.67 -15.46 -5.63
C PRO A 10 -8.54 -16.90 -5.13
N SER A 11 -8.74 -17.15 -3.83
CA SER A 11 -8.64 -18.51 -3.25
C SER A 11 -9.69 -19.48 -3.79
N GLN A 12 -10.80 -18.96 -4.31
CA GLN A 12 -11.93 -19.73 -4.84
C GLN A 12 -11.68 -20.25 -6.25
N GLY A 13 -10.63 -19.77 -6.94
CA GLY A 13 -10.29 -20.22 -8.31
C GLY A 13 -11.24 -19.71 -9.40
N ASN A 14 -12.09 -18.73 -9.09
CA ASN A 14 -13.05 -18.16 -10.03
C ASN A 14 -12.48 -17.02 -10.90
N VAL A 15 -11.22 -16.62 -10.65
CA VAL A 15 -10.53 -15.56 -11.39
C VAL A 15 -9.14 -16.02 -11.79
N ALA A 16 -8.71 -15.63 -12.99
CA ALA A 16 -7.37 -15.93 -13.49
C ALA A 16 -6.31 -14.94 -12.98
N GLN A 17 -6.73 -13.72 -12.61
CA GLN A 17 -5.83 -12.65 -12.20
C GLN A 17 -6.54 -11.71 -11.23
N GLN A 18 -5.77 -11.20 -10.25
CA GLN A 18 -6.15 -10.06 -9.43
C GLN A 18 -5.06 -8.99 -9.58
N ILE A 19 -5.47 -7.78 -9.95
CA ILE A 19 -4.62 -6.60 -9.89
C ILE A 19 -4.78 -6.07 -8.46
N PHE A 20 -3.66 -5.81 -7.78
CA PHE A 20 -3.58 -5.53 -6.35
C PHE A 20 -3.58 -6.80 -5.47
N TRP A 21 -2.69 -6.85 -4.48
CA TRP A 21 -2.60 -7.97 -3.53
C TRP A 21 -2.44 -7.48 -2.09
N TYR A 22 -3.31 -7.96 -1.19
CA TYR A 22 -3.14 -7.77 0.25
C TYR A 22 -2.45 -8.99 0.83
N THR A 23 -1.22 -8.83 1.33
CA THR A 23 -0.43 -9.95 1.88
C THR A 23 -1.14 -10.67 3.02
N ALA A 24 -2.04 -9.99 3.74
CA ALA A 24 -2.90 -10.56 4.78
C ALA A 24 -3.75 -11.76 4.33
N PHE A 25 -4.14 -11.85 3.05
CA PHE A 25 -4.93 -12.99 2.54
C PHE A 25 -4.05 -14.13 1.98
N THR A 26 -2.73 -13.97 1.95
CA THR A 26 -1.82 -14.94 1.33
C THR A 26 -1.82 -16.28 2.06
N ALA A 27 -1.83 -16.25 3.40
CA ALA A 27 -1.82 -17.49 4.20
C ALA A 27 -3.10 -18.31 3.98
N ASP A 28 -4.23 -17.65 3.71
CA ASP A 28 -5.47 -18.33 3.37
C ASP A 28 -5.41 -18.97 1.97
N MET A 29 -4.65 -18.40 1.04
CA MET A 29 -4.48 -18.93 -0.32
C MET A 29 -3.51 -20.11 -0.45
N THR A 30 -2.77 -20.45 0.60
CA THR A 30 -1.84 -21.59 0.61
C THR A 30 -2.39 -22.81 1.34
N LYS A 31 -3.64 -22.77 1.81
CA LYS A 31 -4.29 -23.88 2.51
C LYS A 31 -4.50 -25.08 1.57
N PRO A 32 -4.18 -26.32 2.02
CA PRO A 32 -4.47 -27.53 1.25
C PRO A 32 -5.95 -27.68 0.91
N GLY A 33 -6.25 -28.30 -0.24
CA GLY A 33 -7.61 -28.60 -0.68
C GLY A 33 -8.34 -27.46 -1.40
N LEU A 34 -7.74 -26.26 -1.47
CA LEU A 34 -8.28 -25.17 -2.27
C LEU A 34 -8.16 -25.46 -3.77
N PRO A 35 -9.11 -24.97 -4.61
CA PRO A 35 -9.07 -25.18 -6.06
C PRO A 35 -7.81 -24.61 -6.72
N VAL A 36 -7.21 -23.59 -6.10
CA VAL A 36 -5.99 -22.92 -6.56
C VAL A 36 -4.68 -23.57 -6.08
N MET A 37 -4.76 -24.73 -5.43
CA MET A 37 -3.62 -25.52 -4.97
C MET A 37 -3.51 -26.84 -5.72
N ASN A 38 -2.29 -27.31 -5.94
CA ASN A 38 -2.01 -28.65 -6.45
C ASN A 38 -2.08 -29.68 -5.31
N ALA A 39 -2.20 -30.96 -5.68
CA ALA A 39 -2.24 -32.07 -4.72
C ALA A 39 -0.95 -32.21 -3.89
N ASP A 40 0.19 -31.77 -4.41
CA ASP A 40 1.49 -31.76 -3.72
C ASP A 40 1.66 -30.58 -2.74
N GLY A 41 0.65 -29.72 -2.62
CA GLY A 41 0.65 -28.53 -1.76
C GLY A 41 1.35 -27.32 -2.37
N THR A 42 1.72 -27.33 -3.65
CA THR A 42 2.22 -26.15 -4.36
C THR A 42 1.06 -25.30 -4.92
N PRO A 43 1.21 -23.97 -5.02
CA PRO A 43 0.18 -23.12 -5.59
C PRO A 43 0.15 -23.20 -7.12
N LYS A 44 -1.06 -23.16 -7.70
CA LYS A 44 -1.29 -22.98 -9.15
C LYS A 44 -1.13 -21.53 -9.59
N TRP A 45 -1.05 -20.60 -8.63
CA TRP A 45 -0.93 -19.17 -8.84
C TRP A 45 0.50 -18.67 -8.58
N ARG A 46 0.79 -17.45 -9.06
CA ARG A 46 2.06 -16.77 -8.83
C ARG A 46 1.83 -15.28 -8.57
N MET A 47 2.57 -14.73 -7.62
CA MET A 47 2.78 -13.29 -7.47
C MET A 47 3.76 -12.84 -8.54
N ALA A 48 3.40 -11.77 -9.23
CA ALA A 48 4.23 -11.14 -10.23
C ALA A 48 4.32 -9.64 -9.91
N PRO A 49 5.41 -8.97 -10.34
CA PRO A 49 5.45 -7.51 -10.35
C PRO A 49 4.27 -6.94 -11.15
N SER A 50 3.79 -5.75 -10.74
CA SER A 50 2.74 -5.04 -11.48
C SER A 50 3.11 -4.86 -12.95
N PRO A 51 2.15 -5.02 -13.88
CA PRO A 51 2.36 -4.69 -15.28
C PRO A 51 2.57 -3.18 -15.46
N LYS A 52 3.27 -2.80 -16.53
CA LYS A 52 3.41 -1.40 -16.95
C LYS A 52 2.11 -0.94 -17.63
N GLY A 53 1.57 0.19 -17.21
CA GLY A 53 0.45 0.84 -17.89
C GLY A 53 0.89 1.59 -19.16
N PRO A 54 -0.06 2.00 -20.02
CA PRO A 54 0.23 2.67 -21.29
C PRO A 54 0.96 4.01 -21.15
N TYR A 55 0.83 4.67 -19.99
CA TYR A 55 1.47 5.96 -19.70
C TYR A 55 2.76 5.82 -18.86
N TRP A 56 3.16 4.59 -18.54
CA TRP A 56 4.34 4.37 -17.70
C TRP A 56 5.62 4.74 -18.47
N LYS A 57 6.51 5.49 -17.80
CA LYS A 57 7.86 5.82 -18.27
C LYS A 57 8.90 5.33 -17.28
N GLU A 58 10.14 5.15 -17.74
CA GLU A 58 11.25 4.80 -16.86
C GLU A 58 11.37 5.81 -15.71
N GLY A 59 11.58 5.32 -14.49
CA GLY A 59 11.57 6.11 -13.26
C GLY A 59 10.22 6.19 -12.55
N MET A 60 9.09 5.93 -13.24
CA MET A 60 7.77 5.90 -12.59
C MET A 60 7.60 4.65 -11.71
N LYS A 61 6.95 4.81 -10.56
CA LYS A 61 6.59 3.69 -9.68
C LYS A 61 5.53 2.80 -10.33
N LEU A 62 5.58 1.51 -10.01
CA LEU A 62 4.67 0.48 -10.55
C LEU A 62 3.62 0.02 -9.52
N GLY A 63 3.63 0.61 -8.34
CA GLY A 63 2.72 0.30 -7.26
C GLY A 63 3.12 1.03 -5.99
N TYR A 64 2.46 0.69 -4.89
CA TYR A 64 2.80 1.18 -3.57
C TYR A 64 2.71 0.06 -2.54
N GLN A 65 3.50 0.13 -1.48
CA GLN A 65 3.37 -0.76 -0.33
C GLN A 65 2.79 0.00 0.87
N ASP A 66 1.68 -0.51 1.38
CA ASP A 66 1.18 -0.13 2.70
C ASP A 66 2.03 -0.81 3.77
N VAL A 67 2.70 0.02 4.57
CA VAL A 67 3.53 -0.45 5.67
C VAL A 67 2.90 -0.04 7.00
N GLY A 68 2.58 -1.03 7.83
CA GLY A 68 2.14 -0.79 9.19
C GLY A 68 3.25 -0.12 10.01
N SER A 69 2.87 0.82 10.88
CA SER A 69 3.80 1.48 11.79
C SER A 69 3.25 1.48 13.22
N TRP A 70 4.17 1.53 14.20
CA TRP A 70 3.81 1.77 15.59
C TRP A 70 3.79 3.28 15.84
N THR A 71 2.63 3.81 16.19
CA THR A 71 2.47 5.24 16.51
C THR A 71 2.36 5.43 18.02
N PHE A 72 3.25 6.25 18.59
CA PHE A 72 3.24 6.60 20.00
C PHE A 72 2.80 8.04 20.19
N LEU A 73 1.66 8.26 20.85
CA LEU A 73 1.12 9.61 21.02
C LEU A 73 1.92 10.40 22.06
N LYS A 74 2.19 11.68 21.74
CA LYS A 74 2.87 12.60 22.65
C LYS A 74 2.08 12.84 23.94
N SER A 75 0.75 12.79 23.85
CA SER A 75 -0.20 13.01 24.95
C SER A 75 -0.33 11.83 25.92
N SER A 76 0.14 10.64 25.56
CA SER A 76 0.09 9.48 26.46
C SER A 76 1.06 9.65 27.63
N ASP A 77 0.66 9.14 28.80
CA ASP A 77 1.54 9.00 29.97
C ASP A 77 2.89 8.39 29.58
N GLU A 78 3.98 8.99 30.06
CA GLU A 78 5.33 8.64 29.62
C GLU A 78 5.69 7.19 29.93
N LYS A 79 5.36 6.70 31.14
CA LYS A 79 5.66 5.32 31.54
C LYS A 79 4.90 4.32 30.67
N LYS A 80 3.62 4.59 30.37
CA LYS A 80 2.82 3.76 29.44
C LYS A 80 3.36 3.80 28.03
N ARG A 81 3.82 4.96 27.55
CA ARG A 81 4.43 5.11 26.22
C ARG A 81 5.73 4.32 26.10
N LEU A 82 6.60 4.37 27.11
CA LEU A 82 7.83 3.58 27.15
C LEU A 82 7.53 2.07 27.19
N ALA A 83 6.54 1.64 27.98
CA ALA A 83 6.11 0.25 28.01
C ALA A 83 5.58 -0.22 26.64
N ALA A 84 4.75 0.60 25.98
CA ALA A 84 4.27 0.31 24.63
C ALA A 84 5.42 0.24 23.61
N TRP A 85 6.43 1.10 23.74
CA TRP A 85 7.62 1.07 22.89
C TRP A 85 8.42 -0.22 23.07
N LEU A 86 8.65 -0.66 24.32
CA LEU A 86 9.30 -1.94 24.61
C LEU A 86 8.50 -3.12 24.05
N TYR A 87 7.17 -3.09 24.16
CA TYR A 87 6.31 -4.11 23.56
C TYR A 87 6.45 -4.15 22.04
N ALA A 88 6.43 -3.00 21.36
CA ALA A 88 6.65 -2.92 19.91
C ALA A 88 8.01 -3.48 19.49
N GLN A 89 9.07 -3.22 20.27
CA GLN A 89 10.39 -3.83 20.05
C GLN A 89 10.34 -5.35 20.19
N PHE A 90 9.67 -5.88 21.21
CA PHE A 90 9.48 -7.32 21.38
C PHE A 90 8.73 -7.94 20.18
N VAL A 91 7.59 -7.37 19.80
CA VAL A 91 6.72 -7.87 18.71
C VAL A 91 7.41 -7.85 17.33
N THR A 92 8.43 -7.01 17.17
CA THR A 92 9.24 -6.90 15.95
C THR A 92 10.64 -7.52 16.08
N SER A 93 10.98 -8.11 17.23
CA SER A 93 12.29 -8.71 17.50
C SER A 93 12.53 -9.97 16.64
N LYS A 94 13.80 -10.26 16.34
CA LYS A 94 14.20 -11.45 15.58
C LYS A 94 13.68 -12.75 16.19
N SER A 95 13.53 -12.80 17.52
CA SER A 95 13.10 -14.00 18.25
C SER A 95 11.66 -14.41 17.95
N VAL A 96 10.79 -13.46 17.57
CA VAL A 96 9.37 -13.74 17.30
C VAL A 96 8.95 -13.44 15.86
N SER A 97 9.68 -12.56 15.17
CA SER A 97 9.26 -12.04 13.87
C SER A 97 9.26 -13.11 12.78
N LEU A 98 10.23 -14.03 12.78
CA LEU A 98 10.29 -15.10 11.77
C LEU A 98 9.07 -16.02 11.85
N LYS A 99 8.70 -16.47 13.05
CA LYS A 99 7.50 -17.31 13.22
C LYS A 99 6.24 -16.58 12.76
N LYS A 100 6.12 -15.29 13.10
CA LYS A 100 4.99 -14.45 12.63
C LYS A 100 4.96 -14.32 11.12
N THR A 101 6.11 -14.10 10.49
CA THR A 101 6.23 -14.03 9.02
C THR A 101 5.83 -15.36 8.38
N ILE A 102 6.24 -16.50 8.93
CA ILE A 102 5.87 -17.83 8.42
C ILE A 102 4.35 -18.08 8.54
N VAL A 103 3.73 -17.66 9.64
CA VAL A 103 2.29 -17.88 9.87
C VAL A 103 1.42 -16.91 9.06
N GLY A 104 1.74 -15.61 9.11
CA GLY A 104 0.92 -14.56 8.50
C GLY A 104 1.31 -14.22 7.05
N LEU A 105 2.50 -14.60 6.61
CA LEU A 105 3.06 -14.23 5.30
C LEU A 105 3.11 -12.72 5.04
N THR A 106 3.24 -11.93 6.11
CA THR A 106 3.40 -10.48 6.11
C THR A 106 4.81 -10.11 6.58
N PRO A 107 5.82 -10.09 5.70
CA PRO A 107 7.21 -9.88 6.10
C PRO A 107 7.43 -8.45 6.61
N ILE A 108 8.03 -8.33 7.79
CA ILE A 108 8.38 -7.03 8.42
C ILE A 108 9.89 -6.82 8.60
N ARG A 109 10.70 -7.87 8.38
CA ARG A 109 12.16 -7.82 8.48
C ARG A 109 12.80 -8.47 7.26
N GLU A 110 13.83 -7.81 6.75
CA GLU A 110 14.67 -8.36 5.69
C GLU A 110 15.42 -9.63 6.14
N SER A 111 15.79 -9.73 7.42
CA SER A 111 16.40 -10.95 7.96
C SER A 111 15.48 -12.16 7.91
N ASP A 112 14.16 -11.94 8.04
CA ASP A 112 13.19 -13.04 8.07
C ASP A 112 12.97 -13.57 6.66
N ILE A 113 12.77 -12.67 5.68
CA ILE A 113 12.57 -13.07 4.29
C ILE A 113 13.81 -13.73 3.68
N ASN A 114 15.02 -13.40 4.17
CA ASN A 114 16.28 -14.00 3.73
C ASN A 114 16.71 -15.24 4.54
N SER A 115 15.86 -15.71 5.46
CA SER A 115 16.14 -16.91 6.27
C SER A 115 16.14 -18.20 5.45
N LYS A 116 16.76 -19.26 6.00
CA LYS A 116 16.77 -20.60 5.39
C LYS A 116 15.38 -21.21 5.38
N GLU A 117 14.60 -20.92 6.42
CA GLU A 117 13.22 -21.33 6.61
C GLU A 117 12.33 -20.77 5.50
N MET A 118 12.47 -19.48 5.17
CA MET A 118 11.73 -18.88 4.04
C MET A 118 12.21 -19.42 2.69
N THR A 119 13.49 -19.75 2.53
CA THR A 119 13.98 -20.46 1.32
C THR A 119 13.32 -21.83 1.17
N ALA A 120 13.21 -22.61 2.24
CA ALA A 120 12.57 -23.92 2.22
C ALA A 120 11.06 -23.83 1.93
N LEU A 121 10.41 -22.74 2.37
CA LEU A 121 8.98 -22.50 2.13
C LEU A 121 8.68 -21.92 0.75
N ALA A 122 9.63 -21.24 0.10
CA ALA A 122 9.42 -20.49 -1.14
C ALA A 122 8.62 -21.23 -2.23
N PRO A 123 8.87 -22.54 -2.52
CA PRO A 123 8.09 -23.29 -3.52
C PRO A 123 6.58 -23.37 -3.23
N LYS A 124 6.17 -23.16 -1.97
CA LYS A 124 4.77 -23.21 -1.52
C LYS A 124 4.11 -21.83 -1.39
N LEU A 125 4.86 -20.75 -1.61
CA LEU A 125 4.41 -19.37 -1.36
C LEU A 125 4.18 -18.57 -2.64
N GLY A 126 4.15 -19.25 -3.78
CA GLY A 126 3.66 -18.69 -5.04
C GLY A 126 4.40 -17.43 -5.47
N GLY A 127 5.71 -17.34 -5.25
CA GLY A 127 6.51 -16.17 -5.68
C GLY A 127 6.67 -15.06 -4.62
N LEU A 128 6.08 -15.19 -3.42
CA LEU A 128 6.21 -14.16 -2.38
C LEU A 128 7.66 -13.92 -1.97
N VAL A 129 8.42 -15.00 -1.75
CA VAL A 129 9.81 -14.90 -1.30
C VAL A 129 10.68 -14.30 -2.39
N GLU A 130 10.47 -14.75 -3.62
CA GLU A 130 11.15 -14.28 -4.82
C GLU A 130 10.88 -12.81 -5.06
N PHE A 131 9.62 -12.36 -4.95
CA PHE A 131 9.25 -10.96 -5.11
C PHE A 131 10.00 -10.06 -4.12
N TYR A 132 9.96 -10.38 -2.82
CA TYR A 132 10.63 -9.58 -1.78
C TYR A 132 12.16 -9.71 -1.77
N ARG A 133 12.73 -10.72 -2.44
CA ARG A 133 14.19 -10.80 -2.70
C ARG A 133 14.59 -10.14 -4.02
N SER A 134 13.64 -9.87 -4.90
CA SER A 134 13.90 -9.25 -6.20
C SER A 134 14.03 -7.72 -6.10
N PRO A 135 14.71 -7.09 -7.07
CA PRO A 135 14.72 -5.63 -7.21
C PRO A 135 13.33 -5.02 -7.48
N ALA A 136 12.35 -5.81 -7.93
CA ALA A 136 11.02 -5.31 -8.29
C ALA A 136 10.29 -4.68 -7.08
N ARG A 137 10.58 -5.13 -5.85
CA ARG A 137 10.02 -4.51 -4.64
C ARG A 137 10.34 -3.03 -4.50
N VAL A 138 11.49 -2.58 -5.05
CA VAL A 138 11.94 -1.18 -4.99
C VAL A 138 11.15 -0.30 -5.96
N GLN A 139 10.51 -0.90 -6.98
CA GLN A 139 9.60 -0.15 -7.86
C GLN A 139 8.25 0.17 -7.20
N TRP A 140 8.02 -0.32 -5.98
CA TRP A 140 6.83 -0.05 -5.15
C TRP A 140 7.12 0.86 -3.94
N SER A 141 8.40 1.14 -3.66
CA SER A 141 8.81 1.94 -2.49
C SER A 141 9.92 2.95 -2.86
N PRO A 142 10.01 4.13 -2.22
CA PRO A 142 9.01 4.67 -1.28
C PRO A 142 7.70 5.04 -1.99
N THR A 143 6.62 5.04 -1.22
CA THR A 143 5.24 5.34 -1.64
C THR A 143 4.99 6.83 -1.92
N GLY A 144 6.01 7.68 -1.77
CA GLY A 144 5.91 9.14 -1.86
C GLY A 144 5.77 9.82 -0.50
N THR A 145 5.62 11.14 -0.52
CA THR A 145 5.43 11.96 0.68
C THR A 145 3.96 11.89 1.11
N ASN A 146 3.72 11.78 2.42
CA ASN A 146 2.36 11.82 2.96
C ASN A 146 1.68 13.17 2.66
N VAL A 147 0.40 13.11 2.32
CA VAL A 147 -0.42 14.31 2.10
C VAL A 147 -0.90 14.91 3.44
N PRO A 148 -1.10 16.24 3.55
CA PRO A 148 -1.34 16.91 4.84
C PRO A 148 -2.59 16.48 5.61
N ASP A 149 -3.63 15.97 4.95
CA ASP A 149 -4.85 15.46 5.61
C ASP A 149 -5.43 14.30 4.81
N TYR A 150 -4.68 13.20 4.73
CA TYR A 150 -5.09 12.00 3.99
C TYR A 150 -6.52 11.55 4.31
N PRO A 151 -6.99 11.48 5.59
CA PRO A 151 -8.35 11.04 5.89
C PRO A 151 -9.44 11.88 5.21
N LYS A 152 -9.26 13.19 5.07
CA LYS A 152 -10.23 14.03 4.35
C LYS A 152 -10.06 13.93 2.83
N LEU A 153 -8.83 13.96 2.34
CA LEU A 153 -8.56 13.95 0.89
C LEU A 153 -8.94 12.60 0.25
N ALA A 154 -8.75 11.49 0.96
CA ALA A 154 -9.08 10.15 0.46
C ALA A 154 -10.59 9.93 0.26
N GLN A 155 -11.45 10.66 0.98
CA GLN A 155 -12.90 10.57 0.78
C GLN A 155 -13.33 11.14 -0.58
N LEU A 156 -12.66 12.21 -1.05
CA LEU A 156 -12.92 12.81 -2.36
C LEU A 156 -12.55 11.86 -3.50
N TRP A 157 -11.49 11.06 -3.31
CA TRP A 157 -11.06 10.09 -4.34
C TRP A 157 -12.20 9.14 -4.73
N TRP A 158 -12.90 8.59 -3.74
CA TRP A 158 -13.95 7.60 -3.99
C TRP A 158 -15.15 8.18 -4.74
N SER A 159 -15.57 9.41 -4.42
CA SER A 159 -16.68 10.05 -5.13
C SER A 159 -16.34 10.34 -6.59
N HIS A 160 -15.17 10.95 -6.85
CA HIS A 160 -14.77 11.32 -8.21
C HIS A 160 -14.43 10.10 -9.08
N VAL A 161 -13.79 9.06 -8.52
CA VAL A 161 -13.54 7.82 -9.26
C VAL A 161 -14.85 7.11 -9.62
N ALA A 162 -15.85 7.14 -8.74
CA ALA A 162 -17.14 6.53 -9.04
C ALA A 162 -17.79 7.17 -10.28
N GLU A 163 -17.80 8.51 -10.38
CA GLU A 163 -18.33 9.24 -11.55
C GLU A 163 -17.64 8.84 -12.87
N ALA A 164 -16.32 8.61 -12.84
CA ALA A 164 -15.58 8.15 -14.01
C ALA A 164 -15.89 6.69 -14.37
N VAL A 165 -15.97 5.80 -13.38
CA VAL A 165 -16.19 4.36 -13.57
C VAL A 165 -17.62 4.06 -14.03
N THR A 166 -18.60 4.84 -13.59
CA THR A 166 -20.00 4.72 -14.04
C THR A 166 -20.26 5.39 -15.39
N GLY A 167 -19.29 6.18 -15.89
CA GLY A 167 -19.40 6.92 -17.15
C GLY A 167 -20.25 8.19 -17.05
N GLU A 168 -20.56 8.67 -15.83
CA GLU A 168 -21.23 9.95 -15.62
C GLU A 168 -20.37 11.13 -16.07
N LYS A 169 -19.05 11.01 -15.88
CA LYS A 169 -18.04 11.97 -16.37
C LYS A 169 -16.93 11.24 -17.10
N THR A 170 -16.24 11.95 -17.99
CA THR A 170 -14.97 11.46 -18.53
C THR A 170 -13.92 11.37 -17.41
N ALA A 171 -12.90 10.53 -17.60
CA ALA A 171 -11.80 10.43 -16.65
C ALA A 171 -11.12 11.78 -16.38
N GLN A 172 -10.99 12.63 -17.41
CA GLN A 172 -10.41 13.97 -17.25
C GLN A 172 -11.31 14.89 -16.41
N GLU A 173 -12.61 14.91 -16.67
CA GLU A 173 -13.55 15.76 -15.91
C GLU A 173 -13.62 15.36 -14.43
N ALA A 174 -13.64 14.06 -14.14
CA ALA A 174 -13.62 13.54 -12.77
C ALA A 174 -12.31 13.91 -12.04
N LEU A 175 -11.16 13.74 -12.69
CA LEU A 175 -9.87 14.08 -12.08
C LEU A 175 -9.68 15.60 -11.93
N ASN A 176 -10.20 16.41 -12.84
CA ASN A 176 -10.23 17.87 -12.70
C ASN A 176 -11.11 18.29 -11.50
N GLY A 177 -12.27 17.66 -11.34
CA GLY A 177 -13.15 17.85 -10.18
C GLY A 177 -12.45 17.50 -8.87
N LEU A 178 -11.80 16.33 -8.84
CA LEU A 178 -11.01 15.89 -7.69
C LEU A 178 -9.92 16.90 -7.33
N ALA A 179 -9.12 17.34 -8.29
CA ALA A 179 -8.04 18.30 -8.06
C ALA A 179 -8.58 19.60 -7.43
N LYS A 180 -9.66 20.15 -8.00
CA LYS A 180 -10.32 21.35 -7.48
C LYS A 180 -10.78 21.18 -6.02
N ASP A 181 -11.42 20.06 -5.69
CA ASP A 181 -11.91 19.80 -4.34
C ASP A 181 -10.76 19.57 -3.35
N GLN A 182 -9.69 18.90 -3.78
CA GLN A 182 -8.47 18.74 -2.98
C GLN A 182 -7.83 20.10 -2.69
N ASP A 183 -7.70 20.99 -3.68
CA ASP A 183 -7.18 22.34 -3.51
C ASP A 183 -8.02 23.18 -2.55
N ALA A 184 -9.35 23.06 -2.62
CA ALA A 184 -10.25 23.73 -1.70
C ALA A 184 -10.02 23.29 -0.24
N ILE A 185 -9.83 21.98 0.00
CA ILE A 185 -9.49 21.45 1.33
C ILE A 185 -8.12 21.94 1.78
N MET A 186 -7.09 21.83 0.93
CA MET A 186 -5.72 22.22 1.28
C MET A 186 -5.62 23.73 1.57
N THR A 187 -6.26 24.57 0.77
CA THR A 187 -6.38 26.03 0.99
C THR A 187 -7.01 26.34 2.35
N ARG A 188 -8.06 25.59 2.72
CA ARG A 188 -8.70 25.77 4.04
C ARG A 188 -7.77 25.34 5.17
N ILE A 189 -7.00 24.27 5.00
CA ILE A 189 -6.02 23.81 6.00
C ILE A 189 -4.95 24.88 6.19
N GLU A 190 -4.35 25.39 5.11
CA GLU A 190 -3.36 26.48 5.14
C GLU A 190 -3.90 27.68 5.92
N ARG A 191 -5.08 28.18 5.55
CA ARG A 191 -5.71 29.34 6.21
C ARG A 191 -6.05 29.11 7.68
N SER A 192 -6.48 27.90 8.03
CA SER A 192 -6.91 27.58 9.39
C SER A 192 -5.77 27.49 10.41
N LYS A 193 -4.53 27.33 9.94
CA LYS A 193 -3.34 27.11 10.78
C LYS A 193 -3.44 25.91 11.75
N VAL A 194 -4.39 25.00 11.54
CA VAL A 194 -4.62 23.84 12.43
C VAL A 194 -3.40 22.90 12.51
N GLN A 195 -2.52 22.95 11.51
CA GLN A 195 -1.28 22.18 11.44
C GLN A 195 -0.02 23.03 11.67
N GLU A 196 -0.14 24.26 12.16
CA GLU A 196 1.02 25.14 12.39
C GLU A 196 2.00 24.52 13.41
N ALA A 197 1.47 23.87 14.45
CA ALA A 197 2.28 23.18 15.46
C ALA A 197 3.09 22.00 14.91
N SER A 198 2.64 21.34 13.83
CA SER A 198 3.39 20.26 13.18
C SER A 198 4.45 20.79 12.20
N LYS A 199 4.37 22.06 11.79
CA LYS A 199 5.17 22.64 10.70
C LYS A 199 5.02 21.91 9.36
N CYS A 200 3.95 21.13 9.20
CA CYS A 200 3.65 20.36 7.99
C CYS A 200 2.37 20.84 7.29
N ALA A 201 1.87 22.02 7.65
CA ALA A 201 0.72 22.60 6.95
C ALA A 201 1.04 22.78 5.45
N PRO A 202 0.08 22.48 4.55
CA PRO A 202 0.25 22.80 3.15
C PRO A 202 0.45 24.30 2.97
N LYS A 203 1.25 24.65 1.97
CA LYS A 203 1.35 26.01 1.45
C LYS A 203 0.90 25.97 0.00
N MET A 204 -0.17 26.68 -0.33
CA MET A 204 -0.67 26.65 -1.70
C MET A 204 0.25 27.46 -2.62
N ASN A 205 0.50 26.91 -3.81
CA ASN A 205 1.14 27.65 -4.87
C ASN A 205 0.12 28.57 -5.55
N PRO A 206 0.57 29.65 -6.23
CA PRO A 206 -0.29 30.38 -7.16
C PRO A 206 -0.89 29.42 -8.19
N GLU A 207 -2.13 29.69 -8.60
CA GLU A 207 -2.78 28.94 -9.68
C GLU A 207 -2.02 29.18 -10.98
N THR A 208 -1.72 28.11 -11.71
CA THR A 208 -1.07 28.16 -13.02
C THR A 208 -1.54 27.00 -13.91
N SER A 209 -1.13 27.01 -15.19
CA SER A 209 -1.49 26.00 -16.17
C SER A 209 -0.80 24.66 -15.92
N ALA A 210 -1.38 23.59 -16.46
CA ALA A 210 -0.81 22.25 -16.35
C ALA A 210 0.56 22.17 -17.03
N GLU A 211 0.76 22.91 -18.13
CA GLU A 211 2.03 22.98 -18.86
C GLU A 211 3.17 23.51 -18.00
N GLU A 212 2.93 24.56 -17.21
CA GLU A 212 3.95 25.08 -16.29
C GLU A 212 4.35 24.04 -15.23
N TRP A 213 3.38 23.26 -14.74
CA TRP A 213 3.67 22.13 -13.84
C TRP A 213 4.46 21.02 -14.53
N TYR A 214 4.15 20.70 -15.79
CA TYR A 214 4.84 19.63 -16.53
C TYR A 214 6.30 19.98 -16.85
N GLU A 215 6.60 21.23 -17.20
CA GLU A 215 7.97 21.69 -17.48
C GLU A 215 8.88 21.66 -16.23
N GLY A 216 8.29 21.76 -15.04
CA GLY A 216 9.01 21.77 -13.76
C GLY A 216 9.39 20.40 -13.20
N VAL A 217 8.83 19.30 -13.70
CA VAL A 217 8.99 17.95 -13.12
C VAL A 217 10.22 17.18 -13.63
N ASP A 218 10.83 17.61 -14.74
CA ASP A 218 12.01 16.96 -15.35
C ASP A 218 13.37 17.58 -14.93
N LYS A 219 13.44 18.32 -13.81
CA LYS A 219 14.69 18.85 -13.23
C LYS A 219 14.96 18.27 -11.84
#